data_AF-A0A1H0KLA1-F1
#
_entry.id   AF-A0A1H0KLA1-F1
#
_cell.length_a   1.000
_cell.length_b   1.000
_cell.length_c   1.000
_cell.angle_alpha   90.00
_cell.angle_beta   90.00
_cell.angle_gamma   90.00
#
_symmetry.space_group_name_H-M   'P 1'
#
loop_
_entity.id
_entity.type
_entity.pdbx_description
1 polymer ?
#
loop_
_entity_poly.entity_id
_entity_poly.type
_entity_poly.pdbx_seq_one_letter_code
_entity_poly.pdbx_strand_id
1 'polypeptide(L)'
;MKLPLLAASLVLVAGTATACGGAPTDASTKDFCAAITKIGETSVGADGESPTEDQIKAVKEAFADFEEVGTPEDISDEAREGFELIIESIADIDDDATAEELDKAGEDFSGDDEKKVDAFSEYVGETCTDLGSAPE
;
A
#
# COMPACT_ATOMS: atom_id res chain seq x y z
N MET A 1 45.96 26.22 14.11
CA MET A 1 45.40 24.98 14.67
C MET A 1 44.92 24.14 13.50
N LYS A 2 45.34 22.87 13.42
CA LYS A 2 44.93 21.92 12.37
C LYS A 2 43.64 21.24 12.81
N LEU A 3 42.62 21.21 11.96
CA LEU A 3 41.43 20.39 12.16
C LEU A 3 41.25 19.47 10.95
N PRO A 4 41.58 18.17 11.07
CA PRO A 4 41.23 17.16 10.09
C PRO A 4 39.96 16.42 10.56
N LEU A 5 38.92 16.36 9.73
CA LEU A 5 37.80 15.41 9.84
C LEU A 5 37.32 15.15 8.40
N LEU A 6 37.70 14.01 7.80
CA LEU A 6 37.06 12.69 7.90
C LEU A 6 35.86 12.56 6.95
N ALA A 7 36.16 11.88 5.84
CA ALA A 7 35.32 11.01 5.01
C ALA A 7 33.79 11.14 5.13
N ALA A 8 33.18 11.69 4.08
CA ALA A 8 31.83 11.31 3.66
C ALA A 8 31.97 10.59 2.32
N SER A 9 32.02 9.27 2.36
CA SER A 9 31.84 8.43 1.18
C SER A 9 30.40 8.60 0.72
N LEU A 10 30.17 9.52 -0.22
CA LEU A 10 28.97 9.58 -1.05
C LEU A 10 28.95 8.31 -1.91
N VAL A 11 28.36 7.24 -1.37
CA VAL A 11 27.86 6.15 -2.21
C VAL A 11 26.58 6.68 -2.84
N LEU A 12 26.76 7.38 -3.97
CA LEU A 12 25.70 7.61 -4.95
C LEU A 12 25.27 6.25 -5.48
N VAL A 13 24.25 5.66 -4.86
CA VAL A 13 23.45 4.63 -5.53
C VAL A 13 22.64 5.37 -6.58
N ALA A 14 23.09 5.24 -7.82
CA ALA A 14 22.34 5.64 -9.00
C ALA A 14 21.13 4.71 -9.16
N GLY A 15 20.01 5.08 -8.54
CA GLY A 15 18.68 4.62 -8.95
C GLY A 15 18.26 5.43 -10.17
N THR A 16 18.28 4.81 -11.34
CA THR A 16 17.90 5.43 -12.61
C THR A 16 16.42 5.75 -12.64
N ALA A 17 16.13 7.02 -12.86
CA ALA A 17 14.84 7.63 -13.15
C ALA A 17 13.79 6.77 -13.88
N THR A 18 12.63 6.59 -13.23
CA THR A 18 11.31 6.80 -13.83
C THR A 18 10.48 7.68 -12.91
N ALA A 19 10.15 8.89 -13.39
CA ALA A 19 9.06 9.78 -12.99
C ALA A 19 8.88 10.21 -11.51
N CYS A 20 8.69 11.52 -11.33
CA CYS A 20 8.25 12.15 -10.08
C CYS A 20 7.00 11.50 -9.48
N GLY A 21 7.08 11.07 -8.22
CA GLY A 21 5.91 10.98 -7.32
C GLY A 21 5.23 9.61 -7.21
N GLY A 22 6.00 8.53 -7.05
CA GLY A 22 5.45 7.26 -6.53
C GLY A 22 5.49 7.22 -5.01
N ALA A 23 4.79 6.25 -4.42
CA ALA A 23 4.74 6.04 -2.98
C ALA A 23 6.14 5.87 -2.36
N PRO A 24 6.37 6.33 -1.11
CA PRO A 24 7.65 6.16 -0.41
C PRO A 24 8.10 4.70 -0.35
N THR A 25 9.41 4.50 -0.23
CA THR A 25 10.03 3.15 -0.26
C THR A 25 10.69 2.79 1.05
N ASP A 26 10.62 3.67 2.04
CA ASP A 26 11.34 3.62 3.31
C ASP A 26 10.38 3.51 4.51
N ALA A 27 9.15 3.05 4.27
CA ALA A 27 8.17 2.84 5.33
C ALA A 27 8.71 1.83 6.36
N SER A 28 8.53 2.11 7.65
CA SER A 28 8.81 1.09 8.65
C SER A 28 7.76 -0.03 8.52
N THR A 29 8.16 -1.29 8.72
CA THR A 29 7.23 -2.44 8.76
C THR A 29 6.04 -2.18 9.68
N LYS A 30 6.28 -1.49 10.80
CA LYS A 30 5.22 -1.15 11.76
C LYS A 30 4.19 -0.18 11.18
N ASP A 31 4.64 0.88 10.52
CA ASP A 31 3.75 1.89 9.94
C ASP A 31 2.99 1.32 8.74
N PHE A 32 3.68 0.52 7.90
CA PHE A 32 3.08 -0.23 6.81
C PHE A 32 1.96 -1.16 7.30
N CYS A 33 2.25 -2.03 8.28
CA CYS A 33 1.24 -2.95 8.80
C CYS A 33 0.10 -2.23 9.53
N ALA A 34 0.37 -1.10 10.21
CA ALA A 34 -0.68 -0.30 10.83
C ALA A 34 -1.62 0.31 9.79
N ALA A 35 -1.10 0.73 8.64
CA ALA A 35 -1.92 1.23 7.54
C ALA A 35 -2.78 0.12 6.91
N ILE A 36 -2.22 -1.09 6.72
CA ILE A 36 -2.98 -2.28 6.31
C ILE A 36 -4.13 -2.57 7.29
N THR A 37 -3.88 -2.55 8.60
CA THR A 37 -4.94 -2.73 9.61
C THR A 37 -6.03 -1.69 9.44
N LYS A 38 -5.65 -0.41 9.30
CA LYS A 38 -6.59 0.70 9.15
C LYS A 38 -7.48 0.53 7.92
N ILE A 39 -6.92 0.07 6.79
CA ILE A 39 -7.69 -0.26 5.58
C ILE A 39 -8.69 -1.39 5.91
N GLY A 40 -8.24 -2.48 6.53
CA GLY A 40 -9.11 -3.60 6.89
C GLY A 40 -10.21 -3.24 7.91
N GLU A 41 -9.96 -2.28 8.80
CA GLU A 41 -10.95 -1.73 9.74
C GLU A 41 -11.95 -0.79 9.05
N THR A 42 -11.60 -0.23 7.89
CA THR A 42 -12.47 0.65 7.10
C THR A 42 -13.54 -0.20 6.42
N SER A 43 -14.61 -0.45 7.18
CA SER A 43 -15.69 -1.36 6.81
C SER A 43 -16.61 -0.72 5.76
N VAL A 44 -16.76 -1.38 4.61
CA VAL A 44 -17.81 -1.10 3.62
C VAL A 44 -18.82 -2.25 3.58
N GLY A 45 -20.11 -1.92 3.62
CA GLY A 45 -21.20 -2.88 3.32
C GLY A 45 -21.31 -4.12 4.22
N ALA A 46 -20.78 -4.10 5.45
CA ALA A 46 -20.72 -5.25 6.36
C ALA A 46 -22.10 -5.83 6.78
N ASP A 47 -23.19 -5.09 6.53
CA ASP A 47 -24.56 -5.42 6.91
C ASP A 47 -25.48 -5.76 5.72
N GLY A 48 -24.92 -5.94 4.52
CA GLY A 48 -25.70 -6.26 3.30
C GLY A 48 -26.42 -5.05 2.70
N GLU A 49 -26.09 -3.85 3.19
CA GLU A 49 -26.53 -2.57 2.68
C GLU A 49 -25.47 -2.01 1.73
N SER A 50 -25.89 -1.28 0.69
CA SER A 50 -24.94 -0.61 -0.19
C SER A 50 -24.16 0.43 0.62
N PRO A 51 -22.83 0.52 0.45
CA PRO A 51 -22.04 1.53 1.14
C PRO A 51 -22.53 2.92 0.77
N THR A 52 -22.48 3.84 1.72
CA THR A 52 -22.76 5.26 1.45
C THR A 52 -21.57 5.91 0.73
N GLU A 53 -21.80 7.01 0.02
CA GLU A 53 -20.73 7.81 -0.60
C GLU A 53 -19.63 8.19 0.42
N ASP A 54 -20.02 8.50 1.66
CA ASP A 54 -19.07 8.78 2.75
C ASP A 54 -18.19 7.56 3.10
N GLN A 55 -18.73 6.34 3.02
CA GLN A 55 -17.96 5.11 3.25
C GLN A 55 -17.00 4.82 2.09
N ILE A 56 -17.44 5.02 0.84
CA ILE A 56 -16.57 4.89 -0.35
C ILE A 56 -15.40 5.85 -0.22
N LYS A 57 -15.70 7.12 0.08
CA LYS A 57 -14.68 8.15 0.29
C LYS A 57 -13.72 7.80 1.42
N ALA A 58 -14.21 7.26 2.54
CA ALA A 58 -13.36 6.83 3.64
C ALA A 58 -12.39 5.71 3.24
N VAL A 59 -12.82 4.75 2.41
CA VAL A 59 -11.93 3.72 1.85
C VAL A 59 -10.87 4.36 0.95
N LYS A 60 -11.27 5.22 0.01
CA LYS A 60 -10.33 5.91 -0.87
C LYS A 60 -9.30 6.74 -0.08
N GLU A 61 -9.74 7.46 0.95
CA GLU A 61 -8.85 8.19 1.86
C GLU A 61 -7.91 7.25 2.62
N ALA A 62 -8.36 6.06 3.05
CA ALA A 62 -7.50 5.07 3.69
C ALA A 62 -6.41 4.51 2.75
N PHE A 63 -6.75 4.29 1.47
CA PHE A 63 -5.77 3.89 0.45
C PHE A 63 -4.81 5.02 0.07
N ALA A 64 -5.27 6.27 0.02
CA ALA A 64 -4.40 7.44 -0.18
C ALA A 64 -3.42 7.62 1.00
N ASP A 65 -3.90 7.49 2.24
CA ASP A 65 -3.03 7.48 3.42
C ASP A 65 -1.98 6.35 3.34
N PHE A 66 -2.37 5.18 2.81
CA PHE A 66 -1.47 4.04 2.65
C PHE A 66 -0.43 4.27 1.55
N GLU A 67 -0.81 4.93 0.45
CA GLU A 67 0.12 5.42 -0.56
C GLU A 67 1.15 6.38 0.04
N GLU A 68 0.72 7.31 0.90
CA GLU A 68 1.61 8.25 1.59
C GLU A 68 2.55 7.57 2.59
N VAL A 69 2.13 6.48 3.23
CA VAL A 69 3.01 5.65 4.08
C VAL A 69 4.05 4.95 3.21
N GLY A 70 3.62 4.41 2.07
CA GLY A 70 4.46 3.67 1.13
C GLY A 70 4.81 2.28 1.62
N THR A 71 5.85 1.69 1.01
CA THR A 71 6.28 0.32 1.26
C THR A 71 7.60 0.27 2.01
N PRO A 72 7.91 -0.83 2.73
CA PRO A 72 9.26 -1.04 3.27
C PRO A 72 10.30 -1.29 2.16
N GLU A 73 11.59 -1.08 2.46
CA GLU A 73 12.68 -1.24 1.49
C GLU A 73 12.94 -2.71 1.10
N ASP A 74 12.45 -3.67 1.88
CA ASP A 74 12.67 -5.11 1.67
C ASP A 74 11.54 -5.80 0.88
N ILE A 75 10.51 -5.05 0.48
CA ILE A 75 9.49 -5.54 -0.46
C ILE A 75 10.13 -5.87 -1.82
N SER A 76 9.66 -6.92 -2.49
CA SER A 76 10.11 -7.22 -3.85
C SER A 76 9.54 -6.20 -4.84
N ASP A 77 10.23 -6.00 -5.96
CA ASP A 77 9.73 -5.12 -7.04
C ASP A 77 8.33 -5.56 -7.52
N GLU A 78 8.10 -6.87 -7.64
CA GLU A 78 6.79 -7.43 -8.02
C GLU A 78 5.70 -7.11 -6.99
N ALA A 79 5.99 -7.26 -5.69
CA ALA A 79 5.04 -6.94 -4.63
C ALA A 79 4.81 -5.43 -4.50
N ARG A 80 5.83 -4.61 -4.78
CA ARG A 80 5.68 -3.16 -4.85
C ARG A 80 4.77 -2.74 -6.00
N GLU A 81 4.96 -3.29 -7.18
CA GLU A 81 4.07 -3.02 -8.31
C GLU A 81 2.63 -3.47 -8.00
N GLY A 82 2.45 -4.58 -7.26
CA GLY A 82 1.13 -5.01 -6.78
C GLY A 82 0.46 -4.01 -5.84
N PHE A 83 1.22 -3.44 -4.91
CA PHE A 83 0.76 -2.34 -4.04
C PHE A 83 0.31 -1.12 -4.86
N GLU A 84 1.14 -0.68 -5.81
CA GLU A 84 0.84 0.50 -6.65
C GLU A 84 -0.41 0.24 -7.52
N LEU A 85 -0.58 -0.97 -8.07
CA LEU A 85 -1.75 -1.38 -8.85
C LEU A 85 -3.06 -1.32 -8.03
N ILE A 86 -3.05 -1.82 -6.79
CA ILE A 86 -4.26 -1.79 -5.95
C ILE A 86 -4.63 -0.35 -5.62
N ILE A 87 -3.67 0.50 -5.27
CA ILE A 87 -3.92 1.92 -4.97
C ILE A 87 -4.51 2.64 -6.18
N GLU A 88 -3.91 2.45 -7.37
CA GLU A 88 -4.40 3.05 -8.61
C GLU A 88 -5.83 2.58 -8.92
N SER A 89 -6.09 1.27 -8.82
CA SER A 89 -7.42 0.72 -9.03
C SER A 89 -8.46 1.30 -8.08
N ILE A 90 -8.15 1.49 -6.80
CA ILE A 90 -9.09 2.10 -5.83
C ILE A 90 -9.26 3.61 -6.06
N ALA A 91 -8.19 4.31 -6.43
CA ALA A 91 -8.24 5.75 -6.71
C ALA A 91 -9.12 6.08 -7.92
N ASP A 92 -9.13 5.20 -8.93
CA ASP A 92 -9.88 5.35 -10.18
C ASP A 92 -11.40 5.10 -10.05
N ILE A 93 -11.86 4.56 -8.93
CA ILE A 93 -13.29 4.30 -8.69
C ILE A 93 -14.03 5.61 -8.43
N ASP A 94 -15.28 5.71 -8.91
CA ASP A 94 -16.15 6.84 -8.63
C ASP A 94 -16.55 6.94 -7.14
N ASP A 95 -16.78 8.16 -6.64
CA ASP A 95 -17.12 8.39 -5.23
C ASP A 95 -18.52 7.84 -4.86
N ASP A 96 -19.39 7.58 -5.85
CA ASP A 96 -20.72 6.97 -5.71
C ASP A 96 -20.74 5.47 -6.07
N ALA A 97 -19.56 4.85 -6.19
CA ALA A 97 -19.44 3.44 -6.52
C ALA A 97 -20.08 2.52 -5.47
N THR A 98 -20.40 1.31 -5.91
CA THR A 98 -20.95 0.27 -5.04
C THR A 98 -19.85 -0.49 -4.30
N ALA A 99 -20.22 -1.21 -3.22
CA ALA A 99 -19.28 -2.11 -2.55
C ALA A 99 -18.75 -3.20 -3.51
N GLU A 100 -19.57 -3.65 -4.45
CA GLU A 100 -19.16 -4.63 -5.46
C GLU A 100 -18.10 -4.05 -6.42
N GLU A 101 -18.17 -2.76 -6.73
CA GLU A 101 -17.15 -2.08 -7.55
C GLU A 101 -15.85 -1.87 -6.79
N LEU A 102 -15.92 -1.53 -5.49
CA LEU A 102 -14.73 -1.50 -4.62
C LEU A 102 -14.06 -2.86 -4.50
N ASP A 103 -14.84 -3.90 -4.25
CA ASP A 103 -14.36 -5.29 -4.12
C ASP A 103 -13.69 -5.74 -5.42
N LYS A 104 -14.36 -5.52 -6.56
CA LYS A 104 -13.80 -5.81 -7.88
C LYS A 104 -12.52 -5.03 -8.17
N ALA A 105 -12.42 -3.76 -7.81
CA ALA A 105 -11.19 -3.01 -8.07
C ALA A 105 -9.97 -3.56 -7.31
N GLY A 106 -10.19 -4.20 -6.15
CA GLY A 106 -9.14 -4.90 -5.41
C GLY A 106 -8.81 -6.31 -5.93
N GLU A 107 -9.66 -6.90 -6.78
CA GLU A 107 -9.55 -8.31 -7.19
C GLU A 107 -9.54 -8.54 -8.72
N ASP A 108 -9.94 -7.57 -9.54
CA ASP A 108 -10.11 -7.68 -11.00
C ASP A 108 -8.78 -7.49 -11.75
N PHE A 109 -7.78 -8.26 -11.33
CA PHE A 109 -6.47 -8.31 -11.97
C PHE A 109 -6.31 -9.61 -12.76
N SER A 110 -5.50 -9.57 -13.82
CA SER A 110 -5.26 -10.77 -14.63
C SER A 110 -3.84 -10.83 -15.18
N GLY A 111 -3.37 -12.04 -15.46
CA GLY A 111 -2.11 -12.26 -16.17
C GLY A 111 -0.90 -11.92 -15.31
N ASP A 112 -0.15 -10.88 -15.69
CA ASP A 112 1.02 -10.45 -14.91
C ASP A 112 0.65 -9.52 -13.75
N ASP A 113 -0.47 -8.80 -13.82
CA ASP A 113 -0.90 -7.91 -12.74
C ASP A 113 -1.44 -8.70 -11.54
N GLU A 114 -2.17 -9.79 -11.81
CA GLU A 114 -2.62 -10.76 -10.78
C GLU A 114 -1.43 -11.29 -9.96
N LYS A 115 -0.32 -11.65 -10.61
CA LYS A 115 0.87 -12.16 -9.90
C LYS A 115 1.52 -11.11 -8.99
N LYS A 116 1.48 -9.84 -9.39
CA LYS A 116 2.05 -8.75 -8.60
C LYS A 116 1.20 -8.49 -7.36
N VAL A 117 -0.12 -8.50 -7.53
CA VAL A 117 -1.10 -8.39 -6.45
C VAL A 117 -1.00 -9.59 -5.49
N ASP A 118 -0.80 -10.80 -6.02
CA ASP A 118 -0.53 -12.00 -5.23
C ASP A 118 0.78 -11.86 -4.44
N ALA A 119 1.87 -11.41 -5.08
CA ALA A 119 3.16 -11.19 -4.42
C ALA A 119 3.04 -10.13 -3.31
N PHE A 120 2.27 -9.07 -3.52
CA PHE A 120 1.95 -8.09 -2.50
C PHE A 120 1.20 -8.71 -1.32
N SER A 121 0.16 -9.49 -1.61
CA SER A 121 -0.65 -10.17 -0.60
C SER A 121 0.17 -11.16 0.23
N GLU A 122 1.07 -11.92 -0.41
CA GLU A 122 2.02 -12.82 0.25
C GLU A 122 2.96 -12.03 1.17
N TYR A 123 3.55 -10.94 0.66
CA TYR A 123 4.43 -10.08 1.45
C TYR A 123 3.71 -9.49 2.68
N VAL A 124 2.47 -9.01 2.54
CA VAL A 124 1.67 -8.54 3.67
C VAL A 124 1.43 -9.66 4.67
N GLY A 125 1.10 -10.87 4.20
CA GLY A 125 0.86 -12.04 5.05
C GLY A 125 2.10 -12.46 5.85
N GLU A 126 3.29 -12.39 5.26
CA GLU A 126 4.56 -12.72 5.92
C GLU A 126 5.06 -11.60 6.85
N THR A 127 4.93 -10.35 6.39
CA THR A 127 5.48 -9.16 7.05
C THR A 127 4.58 -8.71 8.20
N CYS A 128 3.27 -8.78 8.02
CA CYS A 128 2.24 -8.37 8.98
C CYS A 128 1.59 -9.57 9.68
N THR A 129 2.39 -10.55 10.07
CA THR A 129 1.95 -11.79 10.75
C THR A 129 1.20 -11.56 12.06
N ASP A 130 1.30 -10.38 12.68
CA ASP A 130 0.55 -9.99 13.89
C ASP A 130 -0.89 -9.50 13.60
N LEU A 131 -1.32 -9.35 12.35
CA LEU A 131 -2.71 -9.01 12.00
C LEU A 131 -3.71 -10.10 12.39
N GLY A 132 -3.24 -11.32 12.70
CA GLY A 132 -4.00 -12.43 13.28
C GLY A 132 -3.81 -12.62 14.79
N SER A 133 -2.99 -11.80 15.45
CA SER A 133 -2.70 -11.87 16.89
C SER A 133 -3.35 -10.70 17.61
N ALA A 134 -4.67 -10.73 17.73
CA ALA A 134 -5.37 -9.92 18.74
C ALA A 134 -4.76 -10.24 20.13
N PRO A 135 -4.39 -9.23 20.94
CA PRO A 135 -3.99 -9.50 22.32
C PRO A 135 -5.20 -10.05 23.10
N GLU A 136 -5.02 -11.19 23.76
CA GLU A 136 -5.94 -11.72 24.78
C GLU A 136 -6.17 -10.76 25.96
#